data_AF-A0A090X326-F1
#
_entry.id   AF-A0A090X326-F1
#
_cell.length_a   1.000
_cell.length_b   1.000
_cell.length_c   1.000
_cell.angle_alpha   90.00
_cell.angle_beta   90.00
_cell.angle_gamma   90.00
#
_symmetry.space_group_name_H-M   'P 1'
#
loop_
_entity.id
_entity.type
_entity.pdbx_description
1 polymer ?
#
loop_
_entity_poly.entity_id
_entity_poly.type
_entity_poly.pdbx_seq_one_letter_code
_entity_poly.pdbx_strand_id
1 'polypeptide(L)'
;MKNIYKYYFLITFISIGITSCTADFEEINTNSNAPVTVQPSLLLRQVIYNYGEEMSYEGFVAGGLLGQHMTALDFNLFDRHALKSPQLGGDPWPIFYRNLRDNELILNQSRSSEAFKVYEGPALIFKAYMTAALTDIYGDVPYNEAFRGLDGIVQPKYDLQEDIYLQENGILDNLDKGIAAIENYTGSIALDGDVLYNGDLQAWGKISK
;
A
#
# COMPACT_ATOMS: atom_id res chain seq x y z
N MET A 1 32.83 -60.09 -9.23
CA MET A 1 33.58 -58.82 -9.09
C MET A 1 33.30 -57.78 -10.19
N LYS A 2 32.97 -58.14 -11.44
CA LYS A 2 32.72 -57.16 -12.54
C LYS A 2 31.49 -56.24 -12.36
N ASN A 3 30.55 -56.57 -11.49
CA ASN A 3 29.32 -55.78 -11.29
C ASN A 3 29.40 -54.75 -10.15
N ILE A 4 30.39 -54.83 -9.26
CA ILE A 4 30.48 -53.92 -8.11
C ILE A 4 30.96 -52.52 -8.52
N TYR A 5 31.86 -52.46 -9.51
CA TYR A 5 32.36 -51.20 -10.09
C TYR A 5 31.27 -50.42 -10.84
N LYS A 6 30.23 -51.09 -11.36
CA LYS A 6 29.07 -50.42 -11.98
C LYS A 6 28.20 -49.69 -10.95
N TYR A 7 28.02 -50.26 -9.76
CA TYR A 7 27.27 -49.61 -8.69
C TYR A 7 28.05 -48.44 -8.08
N TYR A 8 29.37 -48.56 -7.90
CA TYR A 8 30.20 -47.43 -7.49
C TYR A 8 30.17 -46.30 -8.51
N PHE A 9 30.26 -46.61 -9.81
CA PHE A 9 30.16 -45.59 -10.86
C PHE A 9 28.80 -44.89 -10.86
N LEU A 10 27.70 -45.63 -10.67
CA LEU A 10 26.35 -45.07 -10.60
C LEU A 10 26.15 -44.19 -9.35
N ILE A 11 26.66 -44.60 -8.19
CA ILE A 11 26.58 -43.83 -6.94
C ILE A 11 27.40 -42.54 -7.05
N THR A 12 28.61 -42.59 -7.62
CA THR A 12 29.44 -41.40 -7.87
C THR A 12 28.75 -40.46 -8.87
N PHE A 13 28.11 -40.99 -9.92
CA PHE A 13 27.39 -40.18 -10.90
C PHE A 13 26.15 -39.50 -10.30
N ILE A 14 25.40 -40.19 -9.43
CA ILE A 14 24.24 -39.63 -8.72
C ILE A 14 24.69 -38.54 -7.72
N SER A 15 25.81 -38.74 -7.01
CA SER A 15 26.30 -37.75 -6.03
C SER A 15 26.82 -36.47 -6.68
N ILE A 16 27.31 -36.51 -7.94
CA ILE A 16 27.69 -35.31 -8.71
C ILE A 16 26.45 -34.52 -9.19
N GLY A 17 25.30 -35.18 -9.41
CA GLY A 17 24.08 -34.53 -9.89
C GLY A 17 23.35 -33.66 -8.86
N ILE A 18 23.58 -33.88 -7.56
CA ILE A 18 22.82 -33.19 -6.48
C ILE A 18 23.45 -31.85 -6.07
N THR A 19 24.72 -31.61 -6.37
CA THR A 19 25.45 -30.40 -5.93
C THR A 19 25.48 -29.28 -6.97
N SER A 20 25.06 -29.55 -8.21
CA SER A 20 25.21 -28.60 -9.33
C SER A 20 23.93 -27.84 -9.71
N CYS A 21 22.74 -28.25 -9.23
CA CYS A 21 21.48 -27.70 -9.73
C CYS A 21 20.94 -26.48 -8.97
N THR A 22 21.56 -26.07 -7.85
CA THR A 22 21.05 -25.00 -6.99
C THR A 22 22.08 -23.92 -6.62
N ALA A 23 23.32 -24.00 -7.13
CA ALA A 23 24.40 -23.10 -6.73
C ALA A 23 24.06 -21.62 -7.00
N ASP A 24 23.44 -21.33 -8.16
CA ASP A 24 23.15 -19.96 -8.60
C ASP A 24 21.63 -19.69 -8.67
N PHE A 25 20.81 -20.51 -8.00
CA PHE A 25 19.35 -20.41 -8.11
C PHE A 25 18.82 -19.06 -7.60
N GLU A 26 19.35 -18.56 -6.48
CA GLU A 26 18.96 -17.23 -5.99
C GLU A 26 19.40 -16.13 -6.94
N GLU A 27 20.62 -16.20 -7.50
CA GLU A 27 21.13 -15.18 -8.43
C GLU A 27 20.33 -15.14 -9.74
N ILE A 28 20.04 -16.29 -10.33
CA ILE A 28 19.25 -16.39 -11.58
C ILE A 28 17.80 -15.92 -11.37
N ASN A 29 17.24 -16.12 -10.18
CA ASN A 29 15.88 -15.69 -9.84
C ASN A 29 15.81 -14.29 -9.20
N THR A 30 16.95 -13.65 -8.95
CA THR A 30 16.99 -12.26 -8.47
C THR A 30 16.91 -11.33 -9.66
N ASN A 31 15.76 -10.66 -9.81
CA ASN A 31 15.59 -9.65 -10.85
C ASN A 31 16.46 -8.42 -10.55
N SER A 32 17.59 -8.29 -11.27
CA SER A 32 18.51 -7.15 -11.14
C SER A 32 17.90 -5.80 -11.52
N ASN A 33 16.77 -5.79 -12.23
CA ASN A 33 16.03 -4.57 -12.56
C ASN A 33 14.99 -4.19 -11.50
N ALA A 34 14.67 -5.08 -10.56
CA ALA A 34 13.74 -4.77 -9.49
C ALA A 34 14.45 -3.94 -8.42
N PRO A 35 13.88 -2.80 -7.98
CA PRO A 35 14.47 -2.03 -6.90
C PRO A 35 14.44 -2.84 -5.60
N VAL A 36 15.61 -3.02 -4.98
CA VAL A 36 15.75 -3.72 -3.68
C VAL A 36 15.16 -2.88 -2.55
N THR A 37 15.28 -1.55 -2.65
CA THR A 37 14.66 -0.58 -1.76
C THR A 37 14.21 0.63 -2.57
N VAL A 38 13.03 1.17 -2.27
CA VAL A 38 12.48 2.35 -2.94
C VAL A 38 12.56 3.55 -1.98
N GLN A 39 13.00 4.70 -2.49
CA GLN A 39 13.10 5.93 -1.69
C GLN A 39 11.71 6.43 -1.27
N PRO A 40 11.53 6.91 -0.02
CA PRO A 40 10.24 7.43 0.45
C PRO A 40 9.67 8.55 -0.43
N SER A 41 10.52 9.41 -1.00
CA SER A 41 10.10 10.50 -1.90
C SER A 41 9.42 10.01 -3.17
N LEU A 42 9.88 8.87 -3.72
CA LEU A 42 9.28 8.27 -4.90
C LEU A 42 7.95 7.61 -4.56
N LEU A 43 7.89 6.91 -3.42
CA LEU A 43 6.67 6.31 -2.90
C LEU A 43 5.62 7.37 -2.59
N LEU A 44 5.97 8.42 -1.85
CA LEU A 44 5.04 9.50 -1.48
C LEU A 44 4.40 10.13 -2.72
N ARG A 45 5.22 10.48 -3.71
CA ARG A 45 4.74 11.02 -4.98
C ARG A 45 3.75 10.08 -5.66
N GLN A 46 4.12 8.79 -5.76
CA GLN A 46 3.32 7.77 -6.42
C GLN A 46 1.98 7.57 -5.72
N VAL A 47 1.97 7.46 -4.38
CA VAL A 47 0.75 7.25 -3.59
C VAL A 47 -0.19 8.46 -3.73
N ILE A 48 0.32 9.69 -3.58
CA ILE A 48 -0.51 10.91 -3.72
C ILE A 48 -1.08 11.01 -5.13
N TYR A 49 -0.25 10.84 -6.16
CA TYR A 49 -0.67 10.97 -7.55
C TYR A 49 -1.70 9.89 -7.94
N ASN A 50 -1.40 8.61 -7.69
CA ASN A 50 -2.28 7.51 -8.08
C ASN A 50 -3.60 7.55 -7.31
N TYR A 51 -3.55 7.81 -6.01
CA TYR A 51 -4.78 7.94 -5.24
C TYR A 51 -5.64 9.09 -5.79
N GLY A 52 -5.05 10.27 -6.01
CA GLY A 52 -5.78 11.43 -6.51
C GLY A 52 -6.38 11.22 -7.89
N GLU A 53 -5.62 10.65 -8.83
CA GLU A 53 -6.07 10.41 -10.20
C GLU A 53 -7.17 9.35 -10.25
N GLU A 54 -6.93 8.17 -9.69
CA GLU A 54 -7.87 7.06 -9.81
C GLU A 54 -9.14 7.30 -8.96
N MET A 55 -9.02 7.90 -7.76
CA MET A 55 -10.22 8.27 -6.98
C MET A 55 -10.98 9.45 -7.58
N SER A 56 -10.32 10.35 -8.31
CA SER A 56 -11.03 11.38 -9.09
C SER A 56 -11.86 10.74 -10.19
N TYR A 57 -11.36 9.70 -10.84
CA TYR A 57 -12.13 8.93 -11.82
C TYR A 57 -13.33 8.24 -11.16
N GLU A 58 -13.13 7.56 -10.02
CA GLU A 58 -14.20 6.90 -9.25
C GLU A 58 -15.26 7.90 -8.75
N GLY A 59 -14.83 9.08 -8.30
CA GLY A 59 -15.71 10.19 -7.94
C GLY A 59 -16.50 10.71 -9.13
N PHE A 60 -15.89 10.79 -10.31
CA PHE A 60 -16.60 11.15 -11.54
C PHE A 60 -17.63 10.08 -11.91
N VAL A 61 -17.26 8.80 -12.04
CA VAL A 61 -18.20 7.77 -12.52
C VAL A 61 -19.20 7.31 -11.48
N ALA A 62 -18.76 6.75 -10.35
CA ALA A 62 -19.64 6.17 -9.35
C ALA A 62 -20.21 7.26 -8.44
N GLY A 63 -19.35 8.13 -7.92
CA GLY A 63 -19.74 9.18 -6.98
C GLY A 63 -20.74 10.18 -7.57
N GLY A 64 -20.47 10.69 -8.77
CA GLY A 64 -21.31 11.67 -9.45
C GLY A 64 -22.68 11.13 -9.83
N LEU A 65 -22.76 9.88 -10.29
CA LEU A 65 -24.02 9.24 -10.69
C LEU A 65 -24.83 8.78 -9.47
N LEU A 66 -24.22 8.13 -8.48
CA LEU A 66 -24.92 7.69 -7.26
C LEU A 66 -25.33 8.86 -6.38
N GLY A 67 -24.53 9.92 -6.33
CA GLY A 67 -24.86 11.18 -5.67
C GLY A 67 -25.81 12.08 -6.46
N GLN A 68 -26.21 11.68 -7.68
CA GLN A 68 -27.12 12.42 -8.57
C GLN A 68 -26.63 13.85 -8.92
N HIS A 69 -25.32 14.09 -8.88
CA HIS A 69 -24.74 15.36 -9.34
C HIS A 69 -24.74 15.47 -10.87
N MET A 70 -24.77 14.33 -11.56
CA MET A 70 -24.94 14.23 -13.00
C MET A 70 -25.71 12.93 -13.33
N THR A 71 -26.11 12.78 -14.60
CA THR A 71 -26.71 11.55 -15.10
C THR A 71 -26.05 11.16 -16.42
N ALA A 72 -25.92 9.87 -16.68
CA ALA A 72 -25.35 9.37 -17.92
C ALA A 72 -26.47 9.01 -18.91
N LEU A 73 -26.36 9.48 -20.15
CA LEU A 73 -27.29 9.10 -21.23
C LEU A 73 -27.05 7.65 -21.68
N ASP A 74 -25.77 7.28 -21.79
CA ASP A 74 -25.27 5.93 -22.04
C ASP A 74 -24.39 5.46 -20.86
N PHE A 75 -24.21 4.15 -20.68
CA PHE A 75 -23.48 3.57 -19.53
C PHE A 75 -24.08 3.93 -18.15
N ASN A 76 -25.39 4.11 -18.10
CA ASN A 76 -26.16 4.55 -16.92
C ASN A 76 -26.43 3.46 -15.87
N LEU A 77 -25.55 2.46 -15.78
CA LEU A 77 -25.73 1.34 -14.86
C LEU A 77 -25.70 1.81 -13.39
N PHE A 78 -24.85 2.77 -13.03
CA PHE A 78 -24.89 3.42 -11.71
C PHE A 78 -26.18 4.22 -11.47
N ASP A 79 -26.67 4.99 -12.44
CA ASP A 79 -27.95 5.71 -12.33
C ASP A 79 -29.10 4.73 -12.03
N ARG A 80 -29.02 3.52 -12.60
CA ARG A 80 -29.97 2.42 -12.40
C ARG A 80 -29.65 1.53 -11.21
N HIS A 81 -28.64 1.87 -10.42
CA HIS A 81 -28.21 1.14 -9.22
C HIS A 81 -27.81 -0.31 -9.50
N ALA A 82 -27.35 -0.60 -10.72
CA ALA A 82 -26.89 -1.92 -11.15
C ALA A 82 -25.43 -2.17 -10.74
N LEU A 83 -25.11 -2.01 -9.45
CA LEU A 83 -23.73 -1.98 -8.91
C LEU A 83 -22.92 -3.26 -9.13
N LYS A 84 -23.59 -4.39 -9.41
CA LYS A 84 -22.94 -5.69 -9.65
C LYS A 84 -22.73 -5.98 -11.13
N SER A 85 -23.18 -5.09 -12.02
CA SER A 85 -23.02 -5.25 -13.46
C SER A 85 -21.60 -4.88 -13.88
N PRO A 86 -20.98 -5.63 -14.83
CA PRO A 86 -19.68 -5.27 -15.36
C PRO A 86 -19.72 -3.88 -16.01
N GLN A 87 -18.87 -2.97 -15.54
CA GLN A 87 -18.81 -1.59 -16.02
C GLN A 87 -17.44 -0.97 -15.75
N LEU A 88 -17.21 0.22 -16.32
CA LEU A 88 -15.99 0.98 -16.08
C LEU A 88 -16.11 1.77 -14.77
N GLY A 89 -15.12 1.60 -13.90
CA GLY A 89 -15.10 2.10 -12.52
C GLY A 89 -16.14 1.46 -11.61
N GLY A 90 -16.22 1.95 -10.38
CA GLY A 90 -17.04 1.37 -9.30
C GLY A 90 -16.34 0.34 -8.45
N ASP A 91 -15.04 0.15 -8.64
CA ASP A 91 -14.23 -0.77 -7.85
C ASP A 91 -12.99 -0.06 -7.30
N PRO A 92 -13.15 0.85 -6.33
CA PRO A 92 -12.03 1.54 -5.70
C PRO A 92 -11.22 0.65 -4.75
N TRP A 93 -11.66 -0.59 -4.47
CA TRP A 93 -11.01 -1.49 -3.52
C TRP A 93 -9.50 -1.70 -3.80
N PRO A 94 -9.07 -2.05 -5.03
CA PRO A 94 -7.65 -2.25 -5.32
C PRO A 94 -6.84 -0.95 -5.21
N ILE A 95 -7.47 0.19 -5.47
CA ILE A 95 -6.87 1.53 -5.37
C ILE A 95 -6.47 1.78 -3.92
N PHE A 96 -7.40 1.60 -2.98
CA PHE A 96 -7.15 1.80 -1.56
C PHE A 96 -6.04 0.89 -1.04
N TYR A 97 -6.16 -0.43 -1.23
CA TYR A 97 -5.21 -1.38 -0.64
C TYR A 97 -3.81 -1.27 -1.25
N ARG A 98 -3.69 -0.97 -2.54
CA ARG A 98 -2.38 -0.74 -3.17
C ARG A 98 -1.70 0.50 -2.58
N ASN A 99 -2.42 1.62 -2.51
CA ASN A 99 -1.86 2.88 -2.01
C ASN A 99 -1.61 2.85 -0.48
N LEU A 100 -2.50 2.25 0.30
CA LEU A 100 -2.29 2.07 1.75
C LEU A 100 -1.08 1.18 2.03
N ARG A 101 -0.90 0.08 1.30
CA ARG A 101 0.30 -0.77 1.41
C ARG A 101 1.58 0.01 1.11
N ASP A 102 1.60 0.77 0.02
CA ASP A 102 2.78 1.54 -0.36
C ASP A 102 3.06 2.67 0.65
N ASN A 103 2.02 3.24 1.25
CA ASN A 103 2.13 4.19 2.35
C ASN A 103 2.66 3.56 3.65
N GLU A 104 2.31 2.30 3.96
CA GLU A 104 2.92 1.56 5.07
C GLU A 104 4.42 1.35 4.89
N LEU A 105 4.90 1.19 3.64
CA LEU A 105 6.34 1.14 3.36
C LEU A 105 7.02 2.45 3.73
N ILE A 106 6.39 3.60 3.43
CA ILE A 106 6.89 4.93 3.83
C ILE A 106 6.95 5.03 5.36
N LEU A 107 5.90 4.62 6.06
CA LEU A 107 5.85 4.62 7.53
C LEU A 107 6.97 3.77 8.12
N ASN A 108 7.15 2.55 7.63
CA ASN A 108 8.22 1.65 8.08
C ASN A 108 9.61 2.24 7.84
N GLN A 109 9.85 2.87 6.69
CA GLN A 109 11.12 3.53 6.38
C GLN A 109 11.35 4.76 7.28
N SER A 110 10.33 5.57 7.51
CA SER A 110 10.40 6.76 8.37
C SER A 110 10.72 6.43 9.84
N ARG A 111 10.23 5.28 10.33
CA ARG A 111 10.46 4.79 11.70
C ARG A 111 11.78 4.08 11.89
N SER A 112 12.36 3.53 10.82
CA SER A 112 13.62 2.79 10.84
C SER A 112 14.86 3.64 10.54
N SER A 113 14.67 4.86 10.02
CA SER A 113 15.77 5.74 9.63
C SER A 113 15.49 7.21 9.95
N GLU A 114 16.37 7.84 10.72
CA GLU A 114 16.29 9.27 11.02
C GLU A 114 16.34 10.14 9.76
N ALA A 115 17.03 9.68 8.71
CA ALA A 115 17.09 10.36 7.43
C ALA A 115 15.70 10.48 6.73
N PHE A 116 14.74 9.64 7.13
CA PHE A 116 13.39 9.59 6.57
C PHE A 116 12.32 10.01 7.59
N LYS A 117 12.72 10.53 8.74
CA LYS A 117 11.79 10.90 9.82
C LYS A 117 10.74 11.93 9.38
N VAL A 118 11.09 12.81 8.45
CA VAL A 118 10.20 13.86 7.90
C VAL A 118 8.92 13.30 7.25
N TYR A 119 8.94 12.04 6.79
CA TYR A 119 7.81 11.41 6.11
C TYR A 119 6.75 10.85 7.07
N GLU A 120 7.07 10.65 8.35
CA GLU A 120 6.18 9.95 9.29
C GLU A 120 4.83 10.67 9.44
N GLY A 121 4.87 11.97 9.68
CA GLY A 121 3.65 12.77 9.86
C GLY A 121 2.72 12.76 8.64
N PRO A 122 3.19 13.20 7.46
CA PRO A 122 2.41 13.14 6.23
C PRO A 122 1.87 11.74 5.89
N ALA A 123 2.67 10.68 6.08
CA ALA A 123 2.23 9.31 5.80
C ALA A 123 1.15 8.82 6.78
N LEU A 124 1.21 9.20 8.06
CA LEU A 124 0.15 8.90 9.04
C LEU A 124 -1.16 9.61 8.68
N ILE A 125 -1.07 10.88 8.30
CA ILE A 125 -2.23 11.69 7.90
C ILE A 125 -2.86 11.13 6.63
N PHE A 126 -2.05 10.79 5.64
CA PHE A 126 -2.56 10.28 4.37
C PHE A 126 -3.10 8.86 4.49
N LYS A 127 -2.53 8.03 5.38
CA LYS A 127 -3.13 6.75 5.78
C LYS A 127 -4.54 6.97 6.31
N ALA A 128 -4.72 7.86 7.30
CA ALA A 128 -6.01 8.16 7.89
C ALA A 128 -7.04 8.62 6.85
N TYR A 129 -6.64 9.51 5.95
CA TYR A 129 -7.49 10.01 4.86
C TYR A 129 -7.95 8.89 3.90
N MET A 130 -7.02 8.05 3.43
CA MET A 130 -7.37 6.92 2.56
C MET A 130 -8.22 5.86 3.28
N THR A 131 -7.94 5.60 4.56
CA THR A 131 -8.70 4.65 5.37
C THR A 131 -10.13 5.13 5.63
N ALA A 132 -10.33 6.42 5.92
CA ALA A 132 -11.67 6.99 6.08
C ALA A 132 -12.51 6.75 4.82
N ALA A 133 -12.00 7.12 3.65
CA ALA A 133 -12.69 6.89 2.38
C ALA A 133 -12.96 5.41 2.10
N LEU A 134 -12.03 4.51 2.44
CA LEU A 134 -12.22 3.07 2.29
C LEU A 134 -13.38 2.57 3.17
N THR A 135 -13.33 2.83 4.47
CA THR A 135 -14.37 2.32 5.38
C THR A 135 -15.71 3.00 5.15
N ASP A 136 -15.75 4.27 4.74
CA ASP A 136 -17.01 4.96 4.45
C ASP A 136 -17.76 4.34 3.26
N ILE A 137 -17.04 3.76 2.30
CA ILE A 137 -17.62 3.07 1.14
C ILE A 137 -18.06 1.64 1.51
N TYR A 138 -17.28 0.90 2.29
CA TYR A 138 -17.45 -0.55 2.46
C TYR A 138 -17.90 -1.00 3.86
N GLY A 139 -17.87 -0.12 4.85
CA GLY A 139 -18.07 -0.48 6.25
C GLY A 139 -16.85 -1.17 6.84
N ASP A 140 -17.08 -2.31 7.47
CA ASP A 140 -16.02 -3.15 8.03
C ASP A 140 -15.08 -3.63 6.90
N VAL A 141 -13.77 -3.52 7.12
CA VAL A 141 -12.75 -3.87 6.12
C VAL A 141 -11.49 -4.41 6.80
N PRO A 142 -10.65 -5.21 6.10
CA PRO A 142 -9.32 -5.52 6.60
C PRO A 142 -8.48 -4.27 6.82
N TYR A 143 -8.04 -4.04 8.06
CA TYR A 143 -7.27 -2.84 8.40
C TYR A 143 -6.01 -3.16 9.20
N ASN A 144 -6.14 -3.59 10.46
CA ASN A 144 -5.02 -3.81 11.38
C ASN A 144 -4.07 -4.93 10.90
N GLU A 145 -4.60 -5.90 10.15
CA GLU A 145 -3.85 -7.04 9.64
C GLU A 145 -3.49 -6.93 8.14
N ALA A 146 -4.01 -5.91 7.44
CA ALA A 146 -4.07 -5.88 5.97
C ALA A 146 -2.72 -5.90 5.23
N PHE A 147 -1.64 -5.44 5.89
CA PHE A 147 -0.32 -5.27 5.26
C PHE A 147 0.77 -6.16 5.89
N ARG A 148 0.35 -7.25 6.53
CA ARG A 148 1.22 -8.17 7.28
C ARG A 148 1.52 -9.48 6.55
N GLY A 149 1.51 -9.45 5.22
CA GLY A 149 1.82 -10.62 4.39
C GLY A 149 3.21 -11.19 4.62
N LEU A 150 4.21 -10.33 4.88
CA LEU A 150 5.57 -10.74 5.22
C LEU A 150 5.67 -11.40 6.60
N ASP A 151 4.71 -11.13 7.49
CA ASP A 151 4.58 -11.79 8.80
C ASP A 151 3.79 -13.11 8.71
N GLY A 152 3.36 -13.50 7.51
CA GLY A 152 2.58 -14.71 7.26
C GLY A 152 1.05 -14.53 7.31
N ILE A 153 0.54 -13.31 7.49
CA ILE A 153 -0.90 -13.04 7.48
C ILE A 153 -1.36 -12.81 6.03
N VAL A 154 -1.95 -13.83 5.42
CA VAL A 154 -2.44 -13.81 4.02
C VAL A 154 -3.96 -13.71 3.91
N GLN A 155 -4.67 -13.78 5.04
CA GLN A 155 -6.13 -13.66 5.14
C GLN A 155 -6.47 -12.72 6.31
N PRO A 156 -6.24 -11.40 6.15
CA PRO A 156 -6.49 -10.45 7.21
C PRO A 156 -7.99 -10.42 7.53
N LYS A 157 -8.33 -10.41 8.83
CA LYS A 157 -9.71 -10.28 9.26
C LYS A 157 -10.26 -8.88 8.96
N TYR A 158 -11.58 -8.77 8.93
CA TYR A 158 -12.27 -7.49 8.84
C TYR A 158 -12.33 -6.88 10.24
N ASP A 159 -11.95 -5.62 10.35
CA ASP A 159 -12.12 -4.83 11.56
C ASP A 159 -13.40 -4.00 11.46
N LEU A 160 -14.03 -3.74 12.61
CA LEU A 160 -15.25 -2.94 12.67
C LEU A 160 -14.98 -1.50 12.24
N GLN A 161 -15.87 -0.89 11.46
CA GLN A 161 -15.75 0.52 11.06
C GLN A 161 -15.58 1.44 12.28
N GLU A 162 -16.34 1.23 13.36
CA GLU A 162 -16.21 2.00 14.60
C GLU A 162 -14.79 1.92 15.16
N ASP A 163 -14.20 0.72 15.20
CA ASP A 163 -12.85 0.53 15.71
C ASP A 163 -11.79 1.15 14.80
N ILE A 164 -11.99 1.07 13.48
CA ILE A 164 -11.13 1.72 12.47
C ILE A 164 -11.10 3.24 12.71
N TYR A 165 -12.20 3.85 13.16
CA TYR A 165 -12.21 5.28 13.48
C TYR A 165 -11.60 5.61 14.85
N LEU A 166 -11.98 4.86 15.89
CA LEU A 166 -11.83 5.30 17.28
C LEU A 166 -10.68 4.66 18.05
N GLN A 167 -10.21 3.47 17.64
CA GLN A 167 -9.21 2.73 18.41
C GLN A 167 -7.78 3.14 18.05
N GLU A 168 -6.83 2.59 18.81
CA GLU A 168 -5.41 2.76 18.54
C GLU A 168 -5.04 2.31 17.13
N ASN A 169 -4.23 3.11 16.47
CA ASN A 169 -3.84 2.98 15.06
C ASN A 169 -5.01 3.14 14.09
N GLY A 170 -6.19 3.56 14.55
CA GLY A 170 -7.33 3.99 13.75
C GLY A 170 -7.17 5.40 13.17
N ILE A 171 -8.20 5.91 12.51
CA ILE A 171 -8.17 7.17 11.75
C ILE A 171 -7.80 8.35 12.66
N LEU A 172 -8.51 8.54 13.78
CA LEU A 172 -8.28 9.69 14.66
C LEU A 172 -6.90 9.63 15.32
N ASP A 173 -6.49 8.46 15.77
CA ASP A 173 -5.18 8.26 16.39
C ASP A 173 -4.03 8.46 15.40
N ASN A 174 -4.16 8.02 14.14
CA ASN A 174 -3.15 8.32 13.11
C ASN A 174 -3.07 9.83 12.81
N LEU A 175 -4.19 10.56 12.80
CA LEU A 175 -4.18 12.02 12.62
C LEU A 175 -3.43 12.71 13.77
N ASP A 176 -3.75 12.36 15.02
CA ASP A 176 -3.09 12.92 16.21
C ASP A 176 -1.59 12.60 16.22
N LYS A 177 -1.22 11.34 15.97
CA LYS A 177 0.19 10.92 15.85
C LYS A 177 0.88 11.64 14.69
N GLY A 178 0.18 11.87 13.58
CA GLY A 178 0.70 12.57 12.41
C GLY A 178 1.01 14.04 12.69
N ILE A 179 0.09 14.74 13.35
CA ILE A 179 0.29 16.12 13.83
C ILE A 179 1.48 16.16 14.80
N ALA A 180 1.51 15.27 15.79
CA ALA A 180 2.60 15.22 16.76
C ALA A 180 3.95 14.93 16.10
N ALA A 181 4.01 14.08 15.07
CA ALA A 181 5.24 13.81 14.33
C ALA A 181 5.74 15.04 13.58
N ILE A 182 4.83 15.84 13.00
CA ILE A 182 5.16 17.11 12.33
C ILE A 182 5.68 18.14 13.36
N GLU A 183 4.96 18.32 14.47
CA GLU A 183 5.31 19.31 15.49
C GLU A 183 6.63 19.01 16.20
N ASN A 184 6.96 17.72 16.35
CA ASN A 184 8.21 17.26 16.96
C ASN A 184 9.38 17.09 15.97
N TYR A 185 9.17 17.31 14.66
CA TYR A 185 10.24 17.17 13.68
C TYR A 185 11.25 18.32 13.80
N THR A 186 12.45 18.02 14.31
CA THR A 186 13.55 18.99 14.47
C THR A 186 14.66 18.86 13.42
N GLY A 187 14.48 17.97 12.44
CA GLY A 187 15.47 17.74 11.38
C GLY A 187 15.49 18.86 10.34
N SER A 188 16.48 18.82 9.44
CA SER A 188 16.65 19.80 8.36
C SER A 188 16.36 19.21 6.97
N ILE A 189 15.93 17.96 6.89
CA ILE A 189 15.67 17.28 5.61
C ILE A 189 14.28 17.72 5.14
N ALA A 190 14.19 18.16 3.88
CA ALA A 190 12.92 18.53 3.28
C ALA A 190 12.08 17.29 2.93
N LEU A 191 10.75 17.46 2.95
CA LEU A 191 9.82 16.44 2.46
C LEU A 191 9.78 16.46 0.92
N ASP A 192 10.76 15.79 0.30
CA ASP A 192 10.75 15.57 -1.14
C ASP A 192 9.66 14.56 -1.53
N GLY A 193 9.16 14.67 -2.76
CA GLY A 193 8.11 13.75 -3.22
C GLY A 193 6.69 14.27 -3.08
N ASP A 194 6.48 15.24 -2.19
CA ASP A 194 5.17 15.81 -1.93
C ASP A 194 4.70 16.70 -3.09
N VAL A 195 3.70 16.22 -3.83
CA VAL A 195 3.05 16.96 -4.92
C VAL A 195 1.77 17.67 -4.48
N LEU A 196 1.34 17.50 -3.22
CA LEU A 196 0.14 18.10 -2.66
C LEU A 196 0.43 19.46 -2.03
N TYR A 197 1.50 19.54 -1.22
CA TYR A 197 1.87 20.75 -0.49
C TYR A 197 3.32 21.20 -0.71
N ASN A 198 4.01 20.64 -1.72
CA ASN A 198 5.41 20.98 -2.02
C ASN A 198 6.34 20.88 -0.80
N GLY A 199 6.04 19.93 0.11
CA GLY A 199 6.84 19.68 1.30
C GLY A 199 6.52 20.58 2.49
N ASP A 200 5.44 21.38 2.42
CA ASP A 200 4.97 22.19 3.55
C ASP A 200 4.29 21.31 4.62
N LEU A 201 5.05 20.99 5.67
CA LEU A 201 4.55 20.22 6.81
C LEU A 201 3.43 20.96 7.58
N GLN A 202 3.40 22.29 7.58
CA GLN A 202 2.33 23.03 8.27
C GLN A 202 1.01 22.92 7.51
N ALA A 203 1.05 22.84 6.18
CA ALA A 203 -0.13 22.54 5.38
C ALA A 203 -0.68 21.13 5.69
N TRP A 204 0.20 20.12 5.81
CA TRP A 204 -0.17 18.79 6.28
C TRP A 204 -0.81 18.82 7.67
N GLY A 205 -0.19 19.50 8.65
CA GLY A 205 -0.75 19.62 9.99
C GLY A 205 -2.09 20.38 10.05
N LYS A 206 -2.38 21.21 9.04
CA LYS A 206 -3.65 21.96 8.96
C LYS A 206 -4.79 21.12 8.40
N ILE A 207 -4.56 20.25 7.41
CA ILE A 207 -5.62 19.38 6.86
C ILE A 207 -6.04 18.30 7.87
N SER A 208 -5.19 17.98 8.85
CA SER A 208 -5.46 16.99 9.89
C SER A 208 -6.30 17.47 11.07
N LYS A 209 -6.59 18.77 11.15
CA LYS A 209 -7.35 19.42 12.23
C LYS A 209 -8.77 19.74 11.78
#